data_AF-A0A345HEM8-F1
#
_entry.id   AF-A0A345HEM8-F1
#
_cell.length_a   1.000
_cell.length_b   1.000
_cell.length_c   1.000
_cell.angle_alpha   90.00
_cell.angle_beta   90.00
_cell.angle_gamma   90.00
#
_symmetry.space_group_name_H-M   'P 1'
#
loop_
_entity.id
_entity.type
_entity.pdbx_description
1 polymer ?
#
loop_
_entity_poly.entity_id
_entity_poly.type
_entity_poly.pdbx_seq_one_letter_code
_entity_poly.pdbx_strand_id
1 'polypeptide(L)'
;MLLCVLTLSFFSCSTENNDATTTENAASTSSAFQLKSLSTTDLGTAKQLYIDMMGTQKYSDYKSALAAFTDKLGLNKITGTTKIEWMSWINNNLNKTSFTSVTEFESMYDDSVNKLSIMIGANTALYDYMSKADVYQIGIILQPEHDNHTVDYPVQTNSCLDDCISICDSAQDVLQDQYDQNVQFAASAGYDSGLMIGAEVNYNSAYIELALEFNSCAGAC
;
A
#
# COMPACT_ATOMS: atom_id res chain seq x y z
N MET A 1 0.74 -11.92 -53.33
CA MET A 1 -0.62 -11.40 -53.58
C MET A 1 -1.61 -12.34 -52.93
N LEU A 2 -2.07 -12.03 -51.72
CA LEU A 2 -3.41 -12.35 -51.25
C LEU A 2 -3.68 -11.54 -49.97
N LEU A 3 -4.59 -10.58 -50.12
CA LEU A 3 -5.25 -9.84 -49.06
C LEU A 3 -6.27 -10.80 -48.41
N CYS A 4 -6.37 -10.85 -47.09
CA CYS A 4 -7.56 -11.36 -46.41
C CYS A 4 -7.87 -10.49 -45.19
N VAL A 5 -8.74 -9.51 -45.44
CA VAL A 5 -9.55 -8.81 -44.45
C VAL A 5 -10.64 -9.77 -44.00
N LEU A 6 -10.85 -9.92 -42.69
CA LEU A 6 -12.04 -10.58 -42.16
C LEU A 6 -12.57 -9.80 -40.95
N THR A 7 -13.52 -8.92 -41.28
CA THR A 7 -14.52 -8.33 -40.40
C THR A 7 -15.60 -9.35 -40.06
N LEU A 8 -15.96 -9.49 -38.79
CA LEU A 8 -17.17 -10.16 -38.27
C LEU A 8 -17.54 -9.44 -36.97
N SER A 9 -18.77 -9.16 -36.57
CA SER A 9 -20.09 -8.96 -37.16
C SER A 9 -20.93 -8.43 -36.00
N PHE A 10 -21.65 -7.33 -36.19
CA PHE A 10 -22.62 -6.83 -35.22
C PHE A 10 -23.84 -7.76 -35.18
N PHE A 11 -24.18 -8.30 -34.00
CA PHE A 11 -25.49 -8.90 -33.78
C PHE A 11 -26.50 -7.81 -33.41
N SER A 12 -27.29 -7.39 -34.40
CA SER A 12 -28.63 -6.85 -34.17
C SER A 12 -29.59 -8.03 -33.99
N CYS A 13 -30.15 -8.20 -32.79
CA CYS A 13 -31.40 -8.93 -32.61
C CYS A 13 -32.53 -7.91 -32.60
N SER A 14 -33.23 -7.82 -33.73
CA SER A 14 -34.56 -7.24 -33.85
C SER A 14 -35.58 -8.36 -33.62
N THR A 15 -36.57 -8.10 -32.75
CA THR A 15 -37.93 -8.59 -32.98
C THR A 15 -38.93 -7.58 -32.42
N GLU A 16 -39.70 -6.95 -33.30
CA GLU A 16 -40.94 -6.22 -32.98
C GLU A 16 -42.10 -7.22 -32.79
N ASN A 17 -42.96 -7.01 -31.79
CA ASN A 17 -44.40 -6.81 -32.03
C ASN A 17 -45.13 -6.24 -30.79
N ASN A 18 -46.14 -5.42 -31.09
CA ASN A 18 -47.06 -4.61 -30.25
C ASN A 18 -47.84 -5.45 -29.19
N ASP A 19 -48.46 -4.94 -28.11
CA ASP A 19 -49.20 -3.70 -27.86
C ASP A 19 -49.54 -3.59 -26.34
N ALA A 20 -50.10 -2.45 -25.90
CA ALA A 20 -50.80 -2.19 -24.63
C ALA A 20 -50.02 -1.80 -23.33
N THR A 21 -49.99 -0.48 -23.08
CA THR A 21 -50.20 0.21 -21.78
C THR A 21 -49.68 -0.45 -20.49
N THR A 22 -48.52 0.01 -19.99
CA THR A 22 -48.36 0.36 -18.56
C THR A 22 -47.21 1.36 -18.39
N THR A 23 -47.52 2.54 -17.87
CA THR A 23 -46.54 3.47 -17.32
C THR A 23 -46.03 2.86 -16.02
N GLU A 24 -44.87 2.20 -16.04
CA GLU A 24 -44.13 1.90 -14.82
C GLU A 24 -42.66 2.27 -15.01
N ASN A 25 -42.19 3.09 -14.08
CA ASN A 25 -40.85 3.61 -13.97
C ASN A 25 -39.81 2.51 -14.19
N ALA A 26 -39.11 2.56 -15.32
CA ALA A 26 -37.77 2.01 -15.40
C ALA A 26 -36.89 2.86 -14.49
N ALA A 27 -36.90 2.53 -13.19
CA ALA A 27 -35.85 2.90 -12.28
C ALA A 27 -34.56 2.38 -12.91
N SER A 28 -33.85 3.29 -13.57
CA SER A 28 -32.46 3.06 -13.95
C SER A 28 -31.75 2.79 -12.64
N THR A 29 -31.43 1.53 -12.38
CA THR A 29 -30.45 1.15 -11.37
C THR A 29 -29.11 1.68 -11.88
N SER A 30 -28.90 2.99 -11.72
CA SER A 30 -27.55 3.51 -11.58
C SER A 30 -27.03 2.82 -10.32
N SER A 31 -26.15 1.84 -10.50
CA SER A 31 -25.25 1.41 -9.45
C SER A 31 -24.59 2.69 -8.95
N ALA A 32 -25.11 3.25 -7.85
CA ALA A 32 -24.52 4.41 -7.25
C ALA A 32 -23.08 4.01 -6.96
N PHE A 33 -22.14 4.65 -7.64
CA PHE A 33 -20.73 4.55 -7.32
C PHE A 33 -20.63 5.09 -5.91
N GLN A 34 -20.73 4.20 -4.91
CA GLN A 34 -20.62 4.61 -3.52
C GLN A 34 -19.17 4.99 -3.33
N LEU A 35 -18.93 6.30 -3.28
CA LEU A 35 -17.66 6.84 -2.88
C LEU A 35 -17.38 6.29 -1.49
N LYS A 36 -16.30 5.50 -1.36
CA LYS A 36 -15.82 5.03 -0.06
C LYS A 36 -15.55 6.27 0.79
N SER A 37 -16.16 6.35 1.97
CA SER A 37 -15.87 7.37 2.96
C SER A 37 -16.50 6.96 4.28
N LEU A 38 -15.71 6.94 5.35
CA LEU A 38 -16.19 6.81 6.71
C LEU A 38 -16.91 8.08 7.16
N SER A 39 -17.81 7.93 8.14
CA SER A 39 -18.30 9.08 8.90
C SER A 39 -17.19 9.60 9.82
N THR A 40 -17.31 10.84 10.32
CA THR A 40 -16.35 11.39 11.29
C THR A 40 -16.21 10.51 12.54
N THR A 41 -17.32 9.96 13.02
CA THR A 41 -17.33 9.06 14.20
C THR A 41 -16.62 7.74 13.91
N ASP A 42 -16.89 7.14 12.74
CA ASP A 42 -16.25 5.89 12.34
C ASP A 42 -14.76 6.09 12.08
N LEU A 43 -14.37 7.21 11.47
CA LEU A 43 -12.98 7.59 11.27
C LEU A 43 -12.23 7.74 12.60
N GLY A 44 -12.84 8.42 13.59
CA GLY A 44 -12.28 8.54 14.93
C GLY A 44 -12.13 7.18 15.63
N THR A 45 -13.11 6.29 15.44
CA THR A 45 -13.07 4.92 15.98
C THR A 45 -11.96 4.11 15.33
N ALA A 46 -11.84 4.15 14.00
CA ALA A 46 -10.80 3.46 13.25
C ALA A 46 -9.39 3.93 13.67
N LYS A 47 -9.20 5.24 13.83
CA LYS A 47 -7.93 5.80 14.33
C LYS A 47 -7.59 5.26 15.73
N GLN A 48 -8.55 5.23 16.64
CA GLN A 48 -8.29 4.70 17.99
C GLN A 48 -7.97 3.20 17.97
N LEU A 49 -8.68 2.41 17.17
CA LEU A 49 -8.40 0.98 17.02
C LEU A 49 -7.01 0.73 16.43
N TYR A 50 -6.54 1.59 15.52
CA TYR A 50 -5.17 1.50 14.99
C TYR A 50 -4.13 1.76 16.08
N ILE A 51 -4.32 2.82 16.89
CA ILE A 51 -3.46 3.12 18.04
C ILE A 51 -3.43 1.95 19.03
N ASP A 52 -4.60 1.39 19.35
CA ASP A 52 -4.70 0.25 20.27
C ASP A 52 -3.99 -0.99 19.71
N MET A 53 -4.10 -1.25 18.39
CA MET A 53 -3.39 -2.33 17.71
C MET A 53 -1.87 -2.17 17.81
N MET A 54 -1.34 -0.96 17.60
CA MET A 54 0.11 -0.68 17.70
C MET A 54 0.67 -1.01 19.09
N GLY A 55 -0.15 -0.90 20.14
CA GLY A 55 0.21 -1.26 21.51
C GLY A 55 0.24 -2.77 21.80
N THR A 56 -0.07 -3.63 20.82
CA THR A 56 -0.15 -5.08 21.03
C THR A 56 1.13 -5.84 20.69
N GLN A 57 1.36 -6.98 21.35
CA GLN A 57 2.47 -7.88 21.02
C GLN A 57 2.41 -8.38 19.58
N LYS A 58 1.21 -8.58 19.02
CA LYS A 58 1.04 -9.07 17.64
C LYS A 58 1.58 -8.07 16.61
N TYR A 59 1.32 -6.78 16.83
CA TYR A 59 1.87 -5.71 16.01
C TYR A 59 3.39 -5.63 16.17
N SER A 60 3.90 -5.69 17.41
CA SER A 60 5.35 -5.71 17.66
C SER A 60 6.06 -6.89 16.99
N ASP A 61 5.47 -8.09 17.05
CA ASP A 61 6.01 -9.29 16.41
C ASP A 61 6.05 -9.14 14.89
N TYR A 62 4.98 -8.60 14.30
CA TYR A 62 4.91 -8.30 12.88
C TYR A 62 5.99 -7.31 12.44
N LYS A 63 6.07 -6.14 13.07
CA LYS A 63 7.08 -5.11 12.72
C LYS A 63 8.50 -5.64 12.89
N SER A 64 8.75 -6.46 13.91
CA SER A 64 10.07 -7.08 14.12
C SER A 64 10.45 -8.07 13.00
N ALA A 65 9.51 -8.91 12.55
CA ALA A 65 9.77 -9.84 11.45
C ALA A 65 9.99 -9.10 10.13
N LEU A 66 9.16 -8.08 9.86
CA LEU A 66 9.30 -7.24 8.68
C LEU A 66 10.63 -6.47 8.67
N ALA A 67 11.04 -5.91 9.81
CA ALA A 67 12.33 -5.24 9.96
C ALA A 67 13.49 -6.21 9.66
N ALA A 68 13.50 -7.40 10.28
CA ALA A 68 14.53 -8.40 10.02
C ALA A 68 14.58 -8.85 8.54
N PHE A 69 13.42 -8.94 7.89
CA PHE A 69 13.32 -9.27 6.47
C PHE A 69 13.85 -8.13 5.58
N THR A 70 13.43 -6.89 5.84
CA THR A 70 13.84 -5.69 5.08
C THR A 70 15.32 -5.39 5.26
N ASP A 71 15.88 -5.57 6.45
CA ASP A 71 17.31 -5.45 6.73
C ASP A 71 18.15 -6.34 5.81
N LYS A 72 17.69 -7.59 5.57
CA LYS A 72 18.38 -8.52 4.67
C LYS A 72 18.14 -8.23 3.20
N LEU A 73 16.99 -7.68 2.87
CA LEU A 73 16.67 -7.22 1.52
C LEU A 73 17.51 -6.00 1.13
N GLY A 74 17.87 -5.15 2.10
CA GLY A 74 18.56 -3.88 1.88
C GLY A 74 17.68 -2.87 1.13
N LEU A 75 18.30 -1.97 0.35
CA LEU A 75 17.59 -0.93 -0.41
C LEU A 75 16.93 -1.45 -1.70
N ASN A 76 16.81 -2.77 -1.87
CA ASN A 76 16.22 -3.33 -3.07
C ASN A 76 14.69 -3.15 -3.05
N LYS A 77 14.16 -2.48 -4.09
CA LYS A 77 12.72 -2.34 -4.32
C LYS A 77 12.20 -3.54 -5.11
N ILE A 78 11.07 -4.10 -4.67
CA ILE A 78 10.38 -5.19 -5.35
C ILE A 78 9.02 -4.65 -5.82
N THR A 79 8.78 -4.68 -7.12
CA THR A 79 7.56 -4.13 -7.76
C THR A 79 6.42 -5.16 -7.87
N GLY A 80 6.64 -6.38 -7.38
CA GLY A 80 5.63 -7.45 -7.35
C GLY A 80 4.81 -7.43 -6.07
N THR A 81 3.61 -7.97 -6.13
CA THR A 81 2.62 -7.96 -5.04
C THR A 81 2.27 -9.36 -4.55
N THR A 82 2.66 -10.38 -5.32
CA THR A 82 2.39 -11.79 -5.02
C THR A 82 3.65 -12.53 -4.59
N LYS A 83 3.51 -13.57 -3.77
CA LYS A 83 4.63 -14.46 -3.40
C LYS A 83 5.38 -14.97 -4.63
N ILE A 84 4.67 -15.32 -5.71
CA ILE A 84 5.29 -15.81 -6.96
C ILE A 84 6.26 -14.77 -7.55
N GLU A 85 5.86 -13.50 -7.58
CA GLU A 85 6.71 -12.43 -8.11
C GLU A 85 7.92 -12.18 -7.22
N TRP A 86 7.74 -12.24 -5.90
CA TRP A 86 8.81 -12.13 -4.91
C TRP A 86 9.83 -13.26 -5.06
N MET A 87 9.33 -14.50 -5.21
CA MET A 87 10.18 -15.68 -5.45
C MET A 87 10.89 -15.59 -6.81
N SER A 88 10.23 -15.10 -7.86
CA SER A 88 10.85 -14.86 -9.16
C SER A 88 11.97 -13.81 -9.06
N TRP A 89 11.74 -12.74 -8.31
CA TRP A 89 12.72 -11.68 -8.10
C TRP A 89 13.96 -12.21 -7.38
N ILE A 90 13.81 -12.88 -6.22
CA ILE A 90 14.97 -13.32 -5.44
C ILE A 90 15.82 -14.37 -6.16
N ASN A 91 15.22 -15.24 -6.97
CA ASN A 91 15.94 -16.21 -7.79
C ASN A 91 16.98 -15.56 -8.72
N ASN A 92 16.73 -14.31 -9.14
CA ASN A 92 17.62 -13.55 -10.02
C ASN A 92 18.48 -12.50 -9.31
N ASN A 93 18.24 -12.26 -8.01
CA ASN A 93 18.82 -11.13 -7.28
C ASN A 93 19.40 -11.50 -5.90
N LEU A 94 19.56 -12.79 -5.58
CA LEU A 94 20.13 -13.22 -4.29
C LEU A 94 21.46 -12.52 -3.97
N ASN A 95 22.31 -12.31 -4.99
CA ASN A 95 23.61 -11.64 -4.88
C ASN A 95 23.53 -10.13 -4.57
N LYS A 96 22.34 -9.51 -4.60
CA LYS A 96 22.11 -8.11 -4.23
C LYS A 96 21.58 -7.95 -2.82
N THR A 97 21.42 -9.06 -2.11
CA THR A 97 20.86 -9.12 -0.76
C THR A 97 21.86 -9.72 0.22
N SER A 98 21.57 -9.70 1.52
CA SER A 98 22.33 -10.46 2.52
C SER A 98 21.63 -11.75 2.94
N PHE A 99 20.73 -12.28 2.11
CA PHE A 99 20.21 -13.63 2.27
C PHE A 99 21.27 -14.65 1.81
N THR A 100 21.39 -15.73 2.55
CA THR A 100 22.29 -16.84 2.25
C THR A 100 21.71 -17.80 1.22
N SER A 101 20.38 -17.83 1.07
CA SER A 101 19.67 -18.68 0.13
C SER A 101 18.28 -18.15 -0.21
N VAL A 102 17.72 -18.61 -1.33
CA VAL A 102 16.32 -18.37 -1.71
C VAL A 102 15.36 -18.96 -0.66
N THR A 103 15.72 -20.06 -0.01
CA THR A 103 14.92 -20.68 1.07
C THR A 103 14.86 -19.82 2.33
N GLU A 104 15.97 -19.17 2.71
CA GLU A 104 15.98 -18.22 3.83
C GLU A 104 15.06 -17.03 3.54
N PHE A 105 15.14 -16.47 2.32
CA PHE A 105 14.25 -15.41 1.86
C PHE A 105 12.78 -15.82 1.96
N GLU A 106 12.42 -16.99 1.42
CA GLU A 106 11.05 -17.49 1.45
C GLU A 106 10.54 -17.66 2.88
N SER A 107 11.36 -18.24 3.75
CA SER A 107 11.01 -18.45 5.15
C SER A 107 10.74 -17.14 5.90
N MET A 108 11.54 -16.10 5.66
CA MET A 108 11.36 -14.81 6.34
C MET A 108 10.21 -13.99 5.75
N TYR A 109 9.99 -14.10 4.43
CA TYR A 109 8.79 -13.55 3.78
C TYR A 109 7.52 -14.19 4.33
N ASP A 110 7.46 -15.52 4.39
CA ASP A 110 6.31 -16.26 4.90
C ASP A 110 6.06 -15.97 6.39
N ASP A 111 7.11 -15.83 7.22
CA ASP A 111 6.97 -15.44 8.62
C ASP A 111 6.34 -14.05 8.77
N SER A 112 6.79 -13.08 7.97
CA SER A 112 6.26 -11.72 7.96
C SER A 112 4.78 -11.70 7.53
N VAL A 113 4.43 -12.40 6.45
CA VAL A 113 3.05 -12.55 5.96
C VAL A 113 2.15 -13.22 7.00
N ASN A 114 2.63 -14.28 7.65
CA ASN A 114 1.86 -14.99 8.66
C ASN A 114 1.61 -14.11 9.90
N LYS A 115 2.61 -13.37 10.37
CA LYS A 115 2.44 -12.44 11.50
C LYS A 115 1.50 -11.29 11.17
N LEU A 116 1.58 -10.74 9.96
CA LEU A 116 0.62 -9.78 9.44
C LEU A 116 -0.80 -10.34 9.46
N SER A 117 -1.00 -11.55 8.92
CA SER A 117 -2.30 -12.22 8.91
C SER A 117 -2.86 -12.44 10.32
N ILE A 118 -2.02 -12.84 11.28
CA ILE A 118 -2.40 -12.99 12.69
C ILE A 118 -2.79 -11.65 13.32
N MET A 119 -2.06 -10.58 13.03
CA MET A 119 -2.41 -9.23 13.49
C MET A 119 -3.74 -8.77 12.88
N ILE A 120 -3.95 -8.94 11.57
CA ILE A 120 -5.20 -8.59 10.89
C ILE A 120 -6.38 -9.36 11.48
N GLY A 121 -6.24 -10.68 11.64
CA GLY A 121 -7.27 -11.54 12.23
C GLY A 121 -7.61 -11.21 13.69
N ALA A 122 -6.69 -10.58 14.43
CA ALA A 122 -6.94 -10.11 15.79
C ALA A 122 -7.63 -8.72 15.85
N ASN A 123 -7.66 -7.98 14.75
CA ASN A 123 -8.13 -6.59 14.67
C ASN A 123 -9.18 -6.41 13.58
N THR A 124 -10.04 -7.40 13.35
CA THR A 124 -10.99 -7.43 12.22
C THR A 124 -11.90 -6.20 12.12
N ALA A 125 -12.28 -5.58 13.24
CA ALA A 125 -13.09 -4.35 13.24
C ALA A 125 -12.35 -3.15 12.62
N LEU A 126 -11.07 -2.97 12.96
CA LEU A 126 -10.22 -1.92 12.36
C LEU A 126 -10.13 -2.11 10.85
N TYR A 127 -9.85 -3.34 10.43
CA TYR A 127 -9.72 -3.68 9.02
C TYR A 127 -11.09 -3.65 8.30
N ASP A 128 -12.22 -3.87 8.96
CA ASP A 128 -13.51 -3.57 8.33
C ASP A 128 -13.66 -2.06 8.04
N TYR A 129 -13.25 -1.19 8.96
CA TYR A 129 -13.25 0.27 8.73
C TYR A 129 -12.30 0.70 7.61
N MET A 130 -11.05 0.23 7.62
CA MET A 130 -10.06 0.59 6.60
C MET A 130 -10.51 0.18 5.18
N SER A 131 -11.29 -0.89 5.04
CA SER A 131 -11.80 -1.33 3.72
C SER A 131 -12.81 -0.35 3.09
N LYS A 132 -13.42 0.50 3.94
CA LYS A 132 -14.46 1.48 3.62
C LYS A 132 -13.93 2.92 3.59
N ALA A 133 -12.69 3.14 4.01
CA ALA A 133 -12.04 4.45 4.00
C ALA A 133 -11.61 4.88 2.58
N ASP A 134 -11.66 6.19 2.30
CA ASP A 134 -10.92 6.76 1.18
C ASP A 134 -9.41 6.89 1.50
N VAL A 135 -8.59 7.25 0.51
CA VAL A 135 -7.12 7.38 0.68
C VAL A 135 -6.78 8.40 1.78
N TYR A 136 -7.47 9.53 1.81
CA TYR A 136 -7.23 10.58 2.80
C TYR A 136 -7.54 10.10 4.22
N GLN A 137 -8.62 9.34 4.37
CA GLN A 137 -9.00 8.73 5.64
C GLN A 137 -8.04 7.61 6.07
N ILE A 138 -7.46 6.85 5.13
CA ILE A 138 -6.37 5.91 5.42
C ILE A 138 -5.19 6.67 6.03
N GLY A 139 -4.76 7.77 5.42
CA GLY A 139 -3.68 8.59 5.98
C GLY A 139 -3.99 9.11 7.40
N ILE A 140 -5.24 9.46 7.70
CA ILE A 140 -5.65 9.84 9.06
C ILE A 140 -5.57 8.66 10.06
N ILE A 141 -5.97 7.46 9.62
CA ILE A 141 -5.94 6.24 10.45
C ILE A 141 -4.48 5.83 10.72
N LEU A 142 -3.63 5.89 9.70
CA LEU A 142 -2.23 5.46 9.74
C LEU A 142 -1.26 6.53 10.24
N GLN A 143 -1.71 7.78 10.45
CA GLN A 143 -0.88 8.88 10.95
C GLN A 143 0.08 8.51 12.10
N PRO A 144 -0.32 7.72 13.12
CA PRO A 144 0.60 7.31 14.19
C PRO A 144 1.83 6.50 13.70
N GLU A 145 1.73 5.77 12.58
CA GLU A 145 2.86 5.09 11.92
C GLU A 145 3.78 6.10 11.22
N HIS A 146 3.19 7.13 10.59
CA HIS A 146 3.93 8.16 9.86
C HIS A 146 4.76 9.03 10.80
N ASP A 147 4.22 9.35 11.99
CA ASP A 147 4.93 10.12 13.01
C ASP A 147 6.24 9.42 13.47
N ASN A 148 6.33 8.09 13.32
CA ASN A 148 7.55 7.33 13.64
C ASN A 148 8.60 7.34 12.51
N HIS A 149 8.26 7.84 11.32
CA HIS A 149 9.15 7.91 10.16
C HIS A 149 9.53 9.37 9.87
N THR A 150 10.27 10.00 10.79
CA THR A 150 10.77 11.36 10.59
C THR A 150 12.28 11.34 10.32
N VAL A 151 12.74 12.22 9.41
CA VAL A 151 14.18 12.43 9.19
C VAL A 151 14.64 13.48 10.19
N ASP A 152 15.66 13.15 10.97
CA ASP A 152 16.22 14.09 11.95
C ASP A 152 17.05 15.17 11.24
N TYR A 153 16.59 16.42 11.35
CA TYR A 153 17.31 17.58 10.82
C TYR A 153 18.17 18.26 11.88
N PRO A 154 19.29 18.91 11.49
CA PRO A 154 20.08 19.71 12.42
C PRO A 154 19.29 20.91 12.95
N VAL A 155 19.45 21.20 14.24
CA VAL A 155 18.75 22.29 14.96
C VAL A 155 19.12 23.69 14.44
N GLN A 156 20.29 23.82 13.82
CA GLN A 156 20.74 25.06 13.19
C GLN A 156 20.85 24.84 11.68
N THR A 157 20.09 25.65 10.93
CA THR A 157 20.06 25.59 9.47
C THR A 157 20.66 26.86 8.86
N ASN A 158 20.88 26.81 7.55
CA ASN A 158 21.22 27.94 6.71
C ASN A 158 20.43 27.80 5.41
N SER A 159 20.48 28.78 4.51
CA SER A 159 19.69 28.73 3.27
C SER A 159 19.95 27.50 2.40
N CYS A 160 21.17 26.95 2.41
CA CYS A 160 21.47 25.70 1.68
C CYS A 160 20.82 24.49 2.36
N LEU A 161 20.88 24.40 3.69
CA LEU A 161 20.21 23.33 4.44
C LEU A 161 18.68 23.43 4.37
N ASP A 162 18.12 24.64 4.34
CA ASP A 162 16.68 24.87 4.20
C ASP A 162 16.16 24.31 2.87
N ASP A 163 16.92 24.47 1.78
CA ASP A 163 16.59 23.88 0.48
C ASP A 163 16.63 22.34 0.54
N CYS A 164 17.64 21.75 1.19
CA CYS A 164 17.72 20.30 1.39
C CYS A 164 16.55 19.75 2.21
N ILE A 165 16.17 20.44 3.29
CA ILE A 165 15.03 20.09 4.14
C ILE A 165 13.73 20.15 3.34
N SER A 166 13.50 21.24 2.59
CA SER A 166 12.27 21.40 1.81
C SER A 166 12.10 20.32 0.73
N ILE A 167 13.19 19.90 0.08
CA ILE A 167 13.16 18.81 -0.89
C ILE A 167 12.86 17.48 -0.19
N CYS A 168 13.48 17.25 0.97
CA CYS A 168 13.28 16.04 1.76
C CYS A 168 11.83 15.93 2.25
N ASP A 169 11.27 16.97 2.85
CA ASP A 169 9.88 17.02 3.32
C ASP A 169 8.89 16.74 2.17
N SER A 170 9.09 17.37 1.01
CA SER A 170 8.25 17.14 -0.17
C SER A 170 8.30 15.68 -0.66
N ALA A 171 9.47 15.05 -0.57
CA ALA A 171 9.62 13.64 -0.92
C ALA A 171 8.97 12.72 0.13
N GLN A 172 9.03 13.06 1.41
CA GLN A 172 8.32 12.32 2.47
C GLN A 172 6.81 12.31 2.23
N ASP A 173 6.23 13.46 1.92
CA ASP A 173 4.79 13.58 1.63
C ASP A 173 4.39 12.65 0.47
N VAL A 174 5.18 12.63 -0.61
CA VAL A 174 4.92 11.74 -1.76
C VAL A 174 5.02 10.25 -1.38
N LEU A 175 5.97 9.88 -0.51
CA LEU A 175 6.11 8.50 -0.05
C LEU A 175 4.94 8.06 0.83
N GLN A 176 4.46 8.95 1.71
CA GLN A 176 3.27 8.71 2.54
C GLN A 176 2.02 8.53 1.67
N ASP A 177 1.80 9.43 0.71
CA ASP A 177 0.66 9.34 -0.22
C ASP A 177 0.67 8.02 -1.01
N GLN A 178 1.84 7.55 -1.44
CA GLN A 178 1.98 6.27 -2.14
C GLN A 178 1.71 5.07 -1.23
N TYR A 179 2.17 5.13 0.01
CA TYR A 179 1.91 4.09 1.00
C TYR A 179 0.41 3.99 1.32
N ASP A 180 -0.24 5.11 1.59
CA ASP A 180 -1.68 5.17 1.89
C ASP A 180 -2.52 4.62 0.73
N GLN A 181 -2.16 4.95 -0.52
CA GLN A 181 -2.82 4.41 -1.71
C GLN A 181 -2.66 2.88 -1.79
N ASN A 182 -1.46 2.35 -1.54
CA ASN A 182 -1.22 0.91 -1.57
C ASN A 182 -1.97 0.18 -0.45
N VAL A 183 -2.01 0.74 0.75
CA VAL A 183 -2.79 0.17 1.87
C VAL A 183 -4.28 0.20 1.56
N GLN A 184 -4.80 1.31 1.03
CA GLN A 184 -6.21 1.39 0.62
C GLN A 184 -6.55 0.34 -0.44
N PHE A 185 -5.66 0.15 -1.42
CA PHE A 185 -5.82 -0.87 -2.46
C PHE A 185 -5.84 -2.27 -1.85
N ALA A 186 -4.88 -2.61 -0.98
CA ALA A 186 -4.82 -3.89 -0.28
C ALA A 186 -6.06 -4.15 0.58
N ALA A 187 -6.52 -3.13 1.31
CA ALA A 187 -7.75 -3.17 2.11
C ALA A 187 -8.99 -3.41 1.26
N SER A 188 -9.06 -2.76 0.09
CA SER A 188 -10.17 -2.94 -0.85
C SER A 188 -10.22 -4.32 -1.50
N ALA A 189 -9.07 -4.99 -1.62
CA ALA A 189 -8.92 -6.34 -2.16
C ALA A 189 -9.17 -7.44 -1.12
N GLY A 190 -9.64 -7.11 0.09
CA GLY A 190 -9.89 -8.07 1.16
C GLY A 190 -8.66 -8.42 1.98
N TYR A 191 -7.72 -7.47 2.14
CA TYR A 191 -6.50 -7.62 2.94
C TYR A 191 -5.52 -8.66 2.41
N ASP A 192 -5.11 -8.47 1.15
CA ASP A 192 -3.98 -9.22 0.61
C ASP A 192 -2.71 -8.84 1.38
N SER A 193 -2.23 -9.78 2.19
CA SER A 193 -1.04 -9.58 3.01
C SER A 193 0.24 -9.39 2.18
N GLY A 194 0.30 -9.92 0.96
CA GLY A 194 1.43 -9.70 0.04
C GLY A 194 1.49 -8.25 -0.44
N LEU A 195 0.33 -7.66 -0.79
CA LEU A 195 0.22 -6.24 -1.14
C LEU A 195 0.68 -5.33 0.00
N MET A 196 0.24 -5.61 1.23
CA MET A 196 0.63 -4.82 2.40
C MET A 196 2.13 -4.96 2.73
N ILE A 197 2.68 -6.17 2.67
CA ILE A 197 4.13 -6.38 2.84
C ILE A 197 4.92 -5.60 1.79
N GLY A 198 4.49 -5.63 0.53
CA GLY A 198 5.16 -4.87 -0.53
C GLY A 198 5.06 -3.37 -0.34
N ALA A 199 3.92 -2.86 0.13
CA ALA A 199 3.77 -1.45 0.49
C ALA A 199 4.76 -1.04 1.58
N GLU A 200 4.82 -1.79 2.69
CA GLU A 200 5.72 -1.45 3.81
C GLU A 200 7.20 -1.62 3.47
N VAL A 201 7.58 -2.67 2.72
CA VAL A 201 8.97 -2.88 2.29
C VAL A 201 9.44 -1.72 1.41
N ASN A 202 8.64 -1.32 0.42
CA ASN A 202 9.00 -0.23 -0.47
C ASN A 202 9.02 1.12 0.25
N TYR A 203 8.08 1.34 1.18
CA TYR A 203 8.04 2.52 2.04
C TYR A 203 9.30 2.64 2.91
N ASN A 204 9.64 1.59 3.67
CA ASN A 204 10.82 1.58 4.54
C ASN A 204 12.12 1.79 3.75
N SER A 205 12.29 1.10 2.63
CA SER A 205 13.46 1.26 1.76
C SER A 205 13.58 2.69 1.21
N ALA A 206 12.46 3.32 0.84
CA ALA A 206 12.45 4.68 0.33
C ALA A 206 12.77 5.72 1.42
N TYR A 207 12.34 5.50 2.65
CA TYR A 207 12.71 6.38 3.78
C TYR A 207 14.20 6.33 4.11
N ILE A 208 14.83 5.15 4.05
CA ILE A 208 16.28 5.03 4.24
C ILE A 208 17.03 5.74 3.10
N GLU A 209 16.59 5.54 1.85
CA GLU A 209 17.16 6.23 0.68
C GLU A 209 17.06 7.75 0.83
N LEU A 210 15.90 8.26 1.27
CA LEU A 210 15.69 9.68 1.48
C LEU A 210 16.59 10.27 2.57
N ALA A 211 16.81 9.55 3.67
CA ALA A 211 17.77 9.97 4.69
C ALA A 211 19.21 10.03 4.16
N LEU A 212 19.60 9.12 3.25
CA LEU A 212 20.91 9.16 2.59
C LEU A 212 21.02 10.33 1.61
N GLU A 213 19.96 10.63 0.86
CA GLU A 213 19.89 11.78 -0.03
C GLU A 213 19.98 13.11 0.72
N PHE A 214 19.25 13.24 1.84
CA PHE A 214 19.35 14.40 2.71
C PHE A 214 20.79 14.59 3.22
N ASN A 215 21.41 13.53 3.75
CA ASN A 215 22.79 13.59 4.24
C ASN A 215 23.79 13.98 3.13
N SER A 216 23.58 13.50 1.91
CA SER A 216 24.37 13.87 0.73
C SER A 216 24.21 15.36 0.39
N CYS A 217 22.97 15.86 0.37
CA CYS A 217 22.66 17.27 0.14
C CYS A 217 23.27 18.17 1.21
N ALA A 218 23.02 17.86 2.49
CA ALA A 218 23.52 18.61 3.63
C ALA A 218 25.06 18.61 3.70
N GLY A 219 25.72 17.51 3.31
CA GLY A 219 27.18 17.43 3.23
C GLY A 219 27.81 18.35 2.18
N ALA A 220 27.02 18.89 1.24
CA ALA A 220 27.48 19.80 0.20
C ALA A 220 27.34 21.31 0.55
N CYS A 221 26.80 21.65 1.72
CA CYS A 221 26.40 23.04 2.09
C CYS A 221 27.48 23.96 2.72
#